data_AF-A0A8J7UHC6-F1
#
_entry.id   AF-A0A8J7UHC6-F1
#
_cell.length_a   1.000
_cell.length_b   1.000
_cell.length_c   1.000
_cell.angle_alpha   90.00
_cell.angle_beta   90.00
_cell.angle_gamma   90.00
#
_symmetry.space_group_name_H-M   'P 1'
#
loop_
_entity.id
_entity.type
_entity.pdbx_description
1 polymer ?
#
loop_
_entity_poly.entity_id
_entity_poly.type
_entity_poly.pdbx_seq_one_letter_code
_entity_poly.pdbx_strand_id
1 'polypeptide(L)'
;MAGGTIPHFQNDAGHPAIAIGVKEFMCVGANPPFDHPHVFLDMGSGDEKICSYCSTLYKYDPALKATETLPPGALFQSPHAA
;
A
#
# COMPACT_ATOMS: atom_id res chain seq x y z
N MET A 1 1.87 -23.06 7.44
CA MET A 1 1.07 -21.92 6.94
C MET A 1 1.94 -20.68 7.14
N ALA A 2 2.53 -20.12 6.08
CA ALA A 2 3.40 -18.95 6.22
C ALA A 2 2.53 -17.73 6.56
N GLY A 3 2.51 -17.34 7.83
CA GLY A 3 1.87 -16.13 8.32
C GLY A 3 2.65 -14.87 7.90
N GLY A 4 2.84 -14.68 6.59
CA GLY A 4 3.35 -13.44 6.04
C GLY A 4 2.20 -12.45 5.94
N THR A 5 2.07 -11.57 6.94
CA THR A 5 1.07 -10.49 6.89
C THR A 5 1.44 -9.56 5.75
N ILE A 6 0.72 -9.66 4.63
CA ILE A 6 0.90 -8.74 3.50
C ILE A 6 0.60 -7.32 4.00
N PRO A 7 1.53 -6.36 3.84
CA PRO A 7 1.31 -5.00 4.33
C PRO A 7 0.15 -4.36 3.57
N HIS A 8 -0.67 -3.62 4.31
CA HIS A 8 -1.79 -2.87 3.76
C HIS A 8 -1.40 -1.40 3.72
N PHE A 9 -1.69 -0.73 2.62
CA PHE A 9 -1.45 0.70 2.45
C PHE A 9 -2.74 1.43 2.10
N GLN A 10 -2.86 2.64 2.63
CA GLN A 10 -3.95 3.58 2.41
C GLN A 10 -3.39 4.90 1.88
N ASN A 11 -4.21 5.64 1.15
CA ASN A 11 -3.91 6.96 0.65
C ASN A 11 -5.00 7.97 1.03
N ASP A 12 -5.26 8.12 2.33
CA ASP A 12 -6.25 9.07 2.85
C ASP A 12 -5.89 10.53 2.52
N ALA A 13 -4.60 10.84 2.53
CA ALA A 13 -4.09 12.18 2.24
C ALA A 13 -4.11 12.57 0.75
N GLY A 14 -4.57 11.69 -0.15
CA GLY A 14 -4.73 11.98 -1.57
C GLY A 14 -3.40 12.23 -2.31
N HIS A 15 -2.33 11.56 -1.89
CA HIS A 15 -1.02 11.69 -2.53
C HIS A 15 -1.02 11.07 -3.93
N PRO A 16 -0.41 11.73 -4.93
CA PRO A 16 -0.33 11.17 -6.28
C PRO A 16 0.59 9.94 -6.36
N ALA A 17 1.59 9.86 -5.48
CA ALA A 17 2.52 8.74 -5.41
C ALA A 17 2.96 8.45 -3.96
N ILE A 18 3.21 7.18 -3.68
CA ILE A 18 3.67 6.68 -2.38
C ILE A 18 4.81 5.67 -2.62
N ALA A 19 5.98 5.93 -2.05
CA ALA A 19 7.08 4.98 -2.04
C ALA A 19 6.94 4.00 -0.87
N ILE A 20 7.18 2.71 -1.13
CA ILE A 20 7.00 1.60 -0.20
C ILE A 20 8.18 0.61 -0.29
N GLY A 21 8.49 -0.05 0.83
CA GLY A 21 9.60 -1.02 0.91
C GLY A 21 9.27 -2.43 0.45
N VAL A 22 8.13 -2.66 -0.21
CA VAL A 22 7.68 -3.98 -0.68
C VAL A 22 7.16 -3.93 -2.10
N LYS A 23 7.22 -5.07 -2.78
CA LYS A 23 6.65 -5.24 -4.13
C LYS A 23 5.26 -5.88 -4.13
N GLU A 24 4.90 -6.54 -3.04
CA GLU A 24 3.61 -7.21 -2.85
C GLU A 24 2.87 -6.57 -1.67
N PHE A 25 1.70 -6.01 -1.94
CA PHE A 25 0.94 -5.27 -0.93
C PHE A 25 -0.55 -5.20 -1.23
N MET A 26 -1.35 -4.83 -0.24
CA MET A 26 -2.78 -4.58 -0.39
C MET A 26 -3.05 -3.08 -0.38
N CYS A 27 -3.67 -2.56 -1.45
CA CYS A 27 -4.19 -1.19 -1.46
C CYS A 27 -5.62 -1.19 -0.91
N VAL A 28 -5.80 -0.55 0.24
CA VAL A 28 -7.10 -0.29 0.87
C VAL A 28 -7.82 0.83 0.12
N GLY A 29 -7.08 1.90 -0.14
CA GLY A 29 -7.55 3.08 -0.85
C GLY A 29 -7.63 4.29 0.06
N ALA A 30 -8.64 5.14 -0.14
CA ALA A 30 -8.93 6.23 0.79
C ALA A 30 -9.84 5.72 1.92
N ASN A 31 -9.75 6.29 3.12
CA ASN A 31 -10.57 5.86 4.25
C ASN A 31 -12.08 6.07 3.94
N PRO A 32 -13.01 5.31 4.55
CA PRO A 32 -14.44 5.45 4.30
C PRO A 32 -14.91 6.91 4.44
N PRO A 33 -15.77 7.42 3.53
CA PRO A 33 -16.68 6.69 2.61
C PRO A 33 -16.15 6.46 1.18
N PHE A 34 -14.87 6.75 0.90
CA PHE A 34 -14.28 6.63 -0.45
C PHE A 34 -13.48 5.34 -0.65
N ASP A 35 -13.62 4.41 0.28
CA ASP A 35 -12.95 3.11 0.25
C ASP A 35 -13.50 2.25 -0.90
N HIS A 36 -12.60 1.58 -1.61
CA HIS A 36 -12.92 0.64 -2.67
C HIS A 36 -12.56 -0.78 -2.19
N PRO A 37 -13.09 -1.86 -2.79
CA PRO A 37 -12.67 -3.21 -2.42
C PRO A 37 -11.15 -3.32 -2.43
N HIS A 38 -10.57 -3.72 -1.29
CA HIS A 38 -9.12 -3.81 -1.12
C HIS A 38 -8.55 -4.72 -2.20
N VAL A 39 -7.55 -4.22 -2.94
CA VAL A 39 -6.96 -4.93 -4.08
C VAL A 39 -5.51 -5.29 -3.79
N PHE A 40 -5.16 -6.53 -4.12
CA PHE A 40 -3.77 -6.98 -4.09
C PHE A 40 -3.02 -6.43 -5.31
N LEU A 41 -1.90 -5.78 -5.06
CA LEU A 41 -1.00 -5.26 -6.08
C LEU A 41 0.36 -5.92 -5.92
N ASP A 42 0.78 -6.57 -7.00
CA ASP A 42 2.14 -7.07 -7.18
C ASP A 42 2.84 -6.22 -8.25
N MET A 43 4.03 -5.71 -7.90
CA MET A 43 4.90 -5.02 -8.85
C MET A 43 5.67 -5.99 -9.75
N GLY A 44 5.81 -7.26 -9.35
CA GLY A 44 6.58 -8.26 -10.06
C GLY A 44 8.03 -7.82 -10.28
N SER A 45 8.46 -7.76 -11.54
CA SER A 45 9.80 -7.27 -11.92
C SER A 45 9.89 -5.74 -12.03
N GLY A 46 8.78 -5.02 -11.90
CA GLY A 46 8.76 -3.56 -11.91
C GLY A 46 9.13 -2.95 -10.56
N ASP A 47 9.30 -1.64 -10.58
CA ASP A 47 9.54 -0.81 -9.38
C ASP A 47 8.44 0.24 -9.18
N GLU A 48 7.39 0.23 -10.01
CA GLU A 48 6.23 1.08 -9.83
C GLU A 48 4.95 0.38 -10.27
N LYS A 49 3.85 0.68 -9.56
CA LYS A 49 2.55 0.09 -9.83
C LYS A 49 1.44 1.07 -9.46
N ILE A 50 0.58 1.37 -10.43
CA ILE A 50 -0.61 2.18 -10.20
C ILE A 50 -1.76 1.29 -9.69
N CYS A 51 -2.48 1.78 -8.67
CA CYS A 51 -3.74 1.19 -8.27
C CYS A 51 -4.85 1.61 -9.24
N SER A 52 -5.52 0.64 -9.88
CA SER A 52 -6.60 0.91 -10.84
C SER A 52 -7.85 1.58 -10.26
N TYR A 53 -8.00 1.61 -8.94
CA TYR A 53 -9.15 2.23 -8.27
C TYR A 53 -8.80 3.63 -7.75
N CYS A 54 -7.72 3.75 -6.98
CA CYS A 54 -7.32 5.04 -6.40
C CYS A 54 -6.55 5.96 -7.35
N SER A 55 -6.05 5.42 -8.47
CA SER A 55 -5.03 6.11 -9.30
C SER A 55 -3.75 6.50 -8.54
N THR A 56 -3.53 5.94 -7.34
CA THR A 56 -2.30 6.14 -6.57
C THR A 56 -1.15 5.38 -7.22
N LEU A 57 -0.03 6.06 -7.45
CA LEU A 57 1.19 5.44 -7.94
C LEU A 57 2.05 4.93 -6.77
N TYR A 58 2.16 3.62 -6.62
CA TYR A 58 3.11 3.04 -5.67
C TYR A 58 4.47 2.87 -6.32
N LYS A 59 5.53 3.23 -5.61
CA LYS A 59 6.93 3.04 -6.05
C LYS A 59 7.67 2.18 -5.05
N TYR A 60 8.41 1.19 -5.54
CA TYR A 60 9.29 0.41 -4.70
C TYR A 60 10.55 1.22 -4.39
N ASP A 61 10.86 1.37 -3.10
CA ASP A 61 12.11 1.96 -2.64
C ASP A 61 12.83 0.94 -1.74
N PRO A 62 13.97 0.37 -2.17
CA PRO A 62 14.69 -0.62 -1.39
C PRO A 62 15.34 -0.06 -0.12
N ALA A 63 15.38 1.27 0.05
CA ALA A 63 15.85 1.89 1.29
C ALA A 63 14.76 1.90 2.39
N LEU A 64 13.48 1.68 2.04
CA LEU A 64 12.37 1.61 2.98
C LEU A 64 12.16 0.19 3.50
N LYS A 65 11.80 0.05 4.77
CA LYS A 65 11.32 -1.23 5.32
C LYS A 65 9.90 -1.52 4.85
N ALA A 66 9.46 -2.77 5.05
CA ALA A 66 8.13 -3.23 4.66
C ALA A 66 6.96 -2.45 5.29
N THR A 67 7.19 -1.80 6.42
CA THR A 67 6.20 -0.97 7.14
C THR A 67 6.46 0.53 6.96
N GLU A 68 7.46 0.92 6.19
CA GLU A 68 7.81 2.32 5.96
C GLU A 68 7.24 2.80 4.63
N THR A 69 6.79 4.06 4.64
CA THR A 69 6.15 4.71 3.50
C THR A 69 6.65 6.14 3.38
N LEU A 70 6.74 6.61 2.14
CA LEU A 70 7.05 8.01 1.82
C LEU A 70 6.02 8.54 0.83
N PRO A 71 5.16 9.49 1.21
CA PRO A 71 5.10 10.16 2.52
C PRO A 71 4.68 9.22 3.67
N PRO A 72 5.09 9.53 4.92
CA PRO A 72 4.74 8.72 6.07
C PRO A 72 3.24 8.78 6.38
N GLY A 73 2.70 7.71 6.97
CA GLY A 73 1.27 7.63 7.35
C GLY A 73 0.38 6.90 6.34
N ALA A 74 0.97 6.39 5.25
CA ALA A 74 0.26 5.57 4.28
C ALA A 74 0.12 4.09 4.70
N LEU A 75 0.77 3.65 5.78
CA LEU A 75 0.60 2.29 6.30
C LEU A 75 -0.78 2.14 6.95
N PHE A 76 -1.59 1.21 6.47
CA PHE A 76 -2.89 0.88 7.06
C PHE A 76 -2.70 -0.12 8.21
N GLN A 77 -2.93 0.34 9.43
CA GLN A 77 -2.99 -0.52 10.60
C GLN A 77 -4.43 -1.03 10.77
N SER A 78 -4.74 -2.18 10.17
CA SER A 78 -6.05 -2.80 10.36
C SER A 78 -6.21 -3.23 11.83
N PRO A 79 -7.26 -2.80 12.57
CA PRO A 79 -7.39 -3.04 14.01
C PRO A 79 -7.78 -4.48 14.40
N HIS A 80 -7.46 -5.49 13.59
CA HIS A 80 -7.86 -6.88 13.84
C HIS A 80 -6.69 -7.87 13.92
N ALA A 81 -5.71 -7.55 14.76
CA ALA A 81 -4.82 -8.53 15.35
C ALA A 81 -4.95 -8.45 16.88
N ALA A 82 -6.04 -9.01 17.41
CA ALA A 82 -6.22 -9.34 18.82
C ALA A 82 -6.48 -10.84 18.92
#